data_AF-A0A1V5NCH3-F1
#
_entry.id   AF-A0A1V5NCH3-F1
#
_cell.length_a   1.000
_cell.length_b   1.000
_cell.length_c   1.000
_cell.angle_alpha   90.00
_cell.angle_beta   90.00
_cell.angle_gamma   90.00
#
_symmetry.space_group_name_H-M   'P 1'
#
loop_
_entity.id
_entity.type
_entity.pdbx_description
1 polymer ?
#
loop_
_entity_poly.entity_id
_entity_poly.type
_entity_poly.pdbx_seq_one_letter_code
_entity_poly.pdbx_strand_id
1 'polypeptide(L)' 'MINVNDKYKKERFDIANLLGWFECELGKETNTGSPVDALRELIRALALFSGISEKQIKESLEDLTHTNDENERETK' A
#
# COMPACT_ATOMS: atom_id res chain seq x y z
N MET A 1 30.74 8.74 -2.35
CA MET A 1 30.21 7.52 -2.97
C MET A 1 28.98 7.12 -2.15
N ILE A 2 27.78 7.09 -2.72
CA ILE A 2 26.58 6.71 -1.96
C ILE A 2 26.68 5.22 -1.67
N ASN A 3 26.73 4.87 -0.39
CA ASN A 3 26.71 3.48 0.04
C ASN A 3 25.30 2.93 -0.23
N VAL A 4 25.21 1.99 -1.18
CA VAL A 4 23.93 1.37 -1.59
C VAL A 4 23.19 0.78 -0.39
N ASN A 5 23.92 0.29 0.61
CA ASN A 5 23.36 -0.25 1.84
C ASN A 5 22.66 0.83 2.68
N ASP A 6 23.20 2.04 2.72
CA ASP A 6 22.62 3.15 3.50
C ASP A 6 21.37 3.72 2.80
N LYS A 7 21.36 3.75 1.46
CA LYS A 7 20.18 4.11 0.66
C LYS A 7 19.04 3.12 0.87
N TYR A 8 19.34 1.83 0.81
CA TYR A 8 18.36 0.76 1.04
C TYR A 8 17.79 0.78 2.47
N LYS A 9 18.63 0.99 3.49
CA LYS A 9 18.17 1.13 4.89
C LYS A 9 17.23 2.33 5.06
N LYS A 10 17.55 3.45 4.43
CA LYS A 10 16.72 4.66 4.46
C LYS A 10 15.36 4.40 3.81
N GLU A 11 15.35 3.80 2.61
CA GLU A 11 14.11 3.47 1.90
C GLU A 11 13.21 2.53 2.72
N ARG A 12 13.78 1.50 3.38
CA ARG A 12 13.01 0.62 4.27
C ARG A 12 12.43 1.36 5.46
N PHE A 13 13.19 2.29 6.05
CA PHE A 13 12.73 3.11 7.16
C PHE A 13 11.60 4.05 6.74
N ASP A 14 11.72 4.69 5.58
CA ASP A 14 10.70 5.58 5.02
C ASP A 14 9.39 4.81 4.72
N ILE A 15 9.50 3.59 4.18
CA ILE A 15 8.34 2.69 3.96
C ILE A 15 7.69 2.31 5.29
N ALA A 16 8.47 1.91 6.29
CA ALA A 16 7.93 1.53 7.60
C ALA A 16 7.21 2.71 8.28
N ASN A 17 7.74 3.92 8.16
CA ASN A 17 7.09 5.13 8.68
C ASN A 17 5.78 5.45 7.95
N LEU A 18 5.74 5.28 6.63
CA LEU A 18 4.52 5.44 5.83
C LEU A 18 3.44 4.46 6.27
N LEU A 19 3.80 3.18 6.47
CA LEU A 19 2.88 2.16 6.96
C LEU A 19 2.34 2.49 8.36
N GLY A 20 3.23 2.87 9.30
CA GLY A 20 2.81 3.29 10.64
C GLY A 20 1.92 4.55 10.63
N TRP A 21 2.14 5.47 9.69
CA TRP A 21 1.26 6.61 9.48
C TRP A 21 -0.13 6.17 8.97
N PHE A 22 -0.20 5.28 7.97
CA PHE A 22 -1.48 4.76 7.47
C PHE A 22 -2.27 4.03 8.57
N GLU A 23 -1.62 3.18 9.36
CA GLU A 23 -2.26 2.48 10.48
C GLU A 23 -2.80 3.47 11.53
N CYS A 24 -2.01 4.51 11.85
CA CYS A 24 -2.42 5.57 12.76
C CYS A 24 -3.61 6.38 12.23
N GLU A 25 -3.61 6.77 10.95
CA GLU A 25 -4.72 7.50 10.34
C GLU A 25 -5.97 6.62 10.24
N LEU A 26 -5.83 5.34 9.85
CA LEU A 26 -6.95 4.39 9.75
C LEU A 26 -7.61 4.11 11.10
N GLY A 27 -6.83 4.09 12.19
CA GLY A 27 -7.31 3.88 13.56
C GLY A 27 -8.05 5.07 14.17
N LYS A 28 -8.12 6.23 13.51
CA LYS A 28 -8.87 7.39 14.01
C LYS A 28 -10.37 7.18 13.77
N GLU A 29 -11.16 7.21 14.86
CA GLU A 29 -12.61 7.00 14.86
C GLU A 29 -13.39 7.98 13.96
N THR A 30 -12.77 9.11 13.61
CA THR A 30 -13.37 10.18 12.78
C THR A 30 -12.93 10.12 11.33
N ASN A 31 -12.56 8.96 10.78
CA ASN A 31 -12.34 8.80 9.34
C ASN A 31 -13.66 9.03 8.56
N THR A 32 -14.07 10.29 8.48
CA THR A 32 -15.22 10.79 7.73
C THR A 32 -14.91 10.93 6.23
N GLY A 33 -13.69 10.59 5.81
CA GLY A 33 -13.31 10.50 4.41
C GLY A 33 -13.81 9.21 3.78
N SER A 34 -14.20 9.25 2.51
CA SER A 34 -14.58 8.04 1.77
C SER A 34 -13.41 7.06 1.72
N PRO A 35 -13.56 5.80 2.17
CA PRO A 35 -12.51 4.78 2.03
C PRO A 35 -12.04 4.62 0.58
N VAL A 36 -12.92 4.89 -0.39
CA VAL A 36 -12.60 4.89 -1.82
C VAL A 36 -11.63 6.02 -2.19
N ASP A 37 -11.79 7.20 -1.60
CA ASP A 37 -10.87 8.32 -1.83
C ASP A 37 -9.52 8.05 -1.17
N ALA A 38 -9.50 7.47 0.04
CA ALA A 38 -8.26 7.09 0.72
C ALA A 38 -7.47 6.04 -0.08
N LEU A 39 -8.14 5.00 -0.60
CA LEU A 39 -7.53 4.00 -1.46
C LEU A 39 -6.98 4.61 -2.75
N ARG A 40 -7.73 5.55 -3.36
CA ARG A 40 -7.27 6.25 -4.56
C ARG A 40 -6.00 7.06 -4.31
N GLU A 41 -5.94 7.82 -3.23
CA GLU A 41 -4.75 8.63 -2.91
C GLU A 41 -3.55 7.75 -2.52
N LEU A 42 -3.79 6.60 -1.88
CA LEU A 42 -2.75 5.60 -1.63
C LEU A 42 -2.16 5.04 -2.93
N ILE A 43 -3.00 4.63 -3.88
CA ILE A 43 -2.55 4.10 -5.18
C ILE A 43 -1.72 5.15 -5.93
N ARG A 44 -2.14 6.42 -5.90
CA ARG A 44 -1.39 7.54 -6.48
C ARG A 44 -0.03 7.74 -5.84
N ALA A 45 0.04 7.73 -4.50
CA ALA A 45 1.30 7.87 -3.78
C ALA A 45 2.26 6.73 -4.12
N LEU A 46 1.77 5.49 -4.13
CA LEU A 46 2.56 4.31 -4.48
C LEU A 46 3.06 4.39 -5.92
N ALA A 47 2.23 4.83 -6.87
CA ALA A 47 2.65 5.00 -8.26
C ALA A 47 3.77 6.04 -8.40
N LEU A 48 3.64 7.17 -7.70
CA LEU A 48 4.63 8.25 -7.71
C LEU A 48 5.99 7.81 -7.16
N PHE A 49 6.02 7.05 -6.06
CA PHE A 49 7.26 6.65 -5.41
C PHE A 49 7.91 5.41 -6.00
N SER A 50 7.13 4.47 -6.54
CA SER A 50 7.66 3.20 -7.04
C SER A 50 8.04 3.20 -8.52
N GLY A 51 7.52 4.16 -9.30
CA GLY A 51 7.64 4.13 -10.77
C GLY A 51 6.75 3.08 -11.43
N ILE A 52 5.90 2.39 -10.66
CA ILE A 52 4.87 1.47 -11.16
C ILE A 52 3.63 2.29 -11.50
N SER A 53 2.95 1.96 -12.60
CA SER A 53 1.72 2.69 -12.97
C SER A 53 0.57 2.38 -12.00
N GLU A 54 -0.33 3.35 -11.78
CA GLU A 54 -1.56 3.12 -10.98
C GLU A 54 -2.36 1.93 -11.49
N LYS A 55 -2.36 1.69 -12.81
CA LYS A 55 -3.03 0.56 -13.44
C LYS A 55 -2.45 -0.76 -12.96
N GLN A 56 -1.13 -0.92 -13.01
CA GLN A 56 -0.46 -2.14 -12.54
C GLN A 56 -0.67 -2.37 -11.04
N ILE A 57 -0.75 -1.30 -10.24
CA ILE A 57 -1.06 -1.42 -8.81
C ILE A 57 -2.51 -1.91 -8.61
N LYS A 58 -3.47 -1.39 -9.37
CA LYS A 58 -4.87 -1.83 -9.32
C LYS A 58 -5.04 -3.28 -9.75
N GLU A 59 -4.42 -3.68 -10.86
CA GLU A 59 -4.42 -5.07 -11.35
C GLU A 59 -3.82 -6.01 -10.29
N SER A 60 -2.69 -5.63 -9.67
CA SER A 60 -2.09 -6.41 -8.59
C SER A 60 -2.97 -6.52 -7.34
N LEU A 61 -3.79 -5.50 -7.04
CA LEU A 61 -4.74 -5.54 -5.92
C LEU A 61 -5.95 -6.43 -6.24
N GLU A 62 -6.45 -6.37 -7.48
CA GLU A 62 -7.53 -7.24 -7.98
C GLU A 62 -7.12 -8.71 -7.91
N ASP A 63 -5.91 -9.04 -8.35
CA ASP A 63 -5.34 -10.40 -8.28
C ASP A 63 -5.27 -10.93 -6.82
N LEU A 64 -4.88 -10.07 -5.87
CA LEU A 64 -4.84 -10.43 -4.45
C LEU A 64 -6.22 -10.73 -3.87
N THR A 65 -7.24 -9.94 -4.24
CA THR A 65 -8.63 -10.20 -3.81
C THR A 65 -9.17 -11.52 -4.37
N HIS A 66 -8.88 -11.83 -5.63
CA HIS A 66 -9.31 -13.10 -6.24
C HIS A 66 -8.61 -14.31 -5.60
N THR A 67 -7.34 -14.18 -5.24
CA THR A 67 -6.58 -15.26 -4.57
C THR A 67 -7.12 -15.55 -3.17
N ASN A 68 -7.58 -14.53 -2.42
CA ASN A 68 -8.17 -14.72 -1.11
C ASN A 68 -9.57 -15.38 -1.18
N ASP A 69 -10.38 -15.01 -2.18
CA ASP A 69 -11.70 -15.61 -2.39
C ASP A 69 -11.63 -17.10 -2.76
N GLU A 70 -10.57 -17.53 -3.46
CA GLU A 70 -10.33 -18.94 -3.78
C GLU A 70 -9.92 -19.74 -2.54
N ASN A 71 -9.01 -19.19 -1.72
CA ASN A 71 -8.58 -19.83 -0.47
C ASN A 71 -9.73 -20.00 0.53
N GLU A 72 -10.63 -19.02 0.66
CA GLU A 72 -11.79 -19.13 1.56
C GLU A 72 -12.78 -20.23 1.14
N ARG A 73 -12.89 -20.52 -0.16
CA ARG A 73 -13.77 -21.58 -0.69
C ARG A 73 -13.19 -22.99 -0.51
N GLU A 74 -11.87 -23.14 -0.46
CA GLU A 74 -11.22 -24.44 -0.24
C GLU A 74 -11.20 -24.85 1.24
N THR A 75 -11.29 -23.89 2.17
CA THR A 75 -11.34 -24.16 3.62
C THR A 75 -12.75 -24.37 4.19
N LYS A 76 -13.80 -24.46 3.35
CA LYS A 76 -15.20 -24.54 3.80
C LYS A 76 -15.88 -25.86 3.47
#